data_AF-A0A1V4UG16-F1
#
_entry.id   AF-A0A1V4UG16-F1
#
_cell.length_a   1.000
_cell.length_b   1.000
_cell.length_c   1.000
_cell.angle_alpha   90.00
_cell.angle_beta   90.00
_cell.angle_gamma   90.00
#
_symmetry.space_group_name_H-M   'P 1'
#
loop_
_entity.id
_entity.type
_entity.pdbx_description
1 polymer ?
#
loop_
_entity_poly.entity_id
_entity_poly.type
_entity_poly.pdbx_seq_one_letter_code
_entity_poly.pdbx_strand_id
1 'polypeptide(L)'
;MELRYPRDTIRNISSVLIRHPAFLGATIGILAAFSQALLISAGGPEAYGFCVACHTRDLVNGMTNIVAGTSLALAAISKNSLLPVMSVAGVLIGGYISATLHREHRIKKGTRIEYLWYFLAAAILFIVAMAAGVILGAYLMLKKAEREDA
;
A
#
# COMPACT_ATOMS: atom_id res chain seq x y z
N MET A 1 -19.89 24.32 -42.02
CA MET A 1 -20.50 23.41 -41.04
C MET A 1 -19.39 22.47 -40.57
N GLU A 2 -18.63 22.89 -39.56
CA GLU A 2 -17.50 22.12 -39.02
C GLU A 2 -18.02 21.11 -38.00
N LEU A 3 -17.79 19.82 -38.27
CA LEU A 3 -18.10 18.70 -37.39
C LEU A 3 -17.15 18.72 -36.18
N ARG A 4 -17.58 19.30 -35.06
CA ARG A 4 -16.87 19.29 -33.77
C ARG A 4 -17.49 18.22 -32.86
N TYR A 5 -16.92 17.01 -32.86
CA TYR A 5 -17.29 15.89 -31.97
C TYR A 5 -16.03 15.09 -31.61
N PRO A 6 -15.87 14.42 -30.45
CA PRO A 6 -16.28 14.68 -29.07
C PRO A 6 -15.01 14.72 -28.15
N ARG A 7 -14.00 15.54 -28.49
CA ARG A 7 -12.71 15.51 -27.76
C ARG A 7 -12.86 15.90 -26.28
N ASP A 8 -13.89 16.67 -25.96
CA ASP A 8 -14.17 17.19 -24.61
C ASP A 8 -14.79 16.11 -23.70
N THR A 9 -15.61 15.21 -24.26
CA THR A 9 -16.28 14.13 -23.50
C THR A 9 -15.30 13.06 -23.04
N ILE A 10 -14.38 12.62 -23.92
CA ILE A 10 -13.35 11.62 -23.56
C ILE A 10 -12.41 12.18 -22.48
N ARG A 11 -12.02 13.46 -22.61
CA ARG A 11 -11.15 14.13 -21.64
C ARG A 11 -11.84 14.28 -20.28
N ASN A 12 -13.13 14.60 -20.26
CA ASN A 12 -13.91 14.66 -19.01
C ASN A 12 -14.07 13.28 -18.36
N ILE A 13 -14.44 12.23 -19.11
CA ILE A 13 -14.59 10.88 -18.55
C ILE A 13 -13.26 10.36 -18.00
N SER A 14 -12.16 10.54 -18.74
CA SER A 14 -10.82 10.16 -18.27
C SER A 14 -10.42 10.91 -16.99
N SER A 15 -10.76 12.19 -16.88
CA SER A 15 -10.45 12.99 -15.68
C SER A 15 -11.23 12.54 -14.44
N VAL A 16 -12.49 12.09 -14.62
CA VAL A 16 -13.32 11.57 -13.54
C VAL A 16 -12.81 10.19 -13.10
N LEU A 17 -12.46 9.34 -14.07
CA LEU A 17 -11.95 7.99 -13.80
C LEU A 17 -10.59 8.02 -13.06
N ILE A 18 -9.67 8.89 -13.48
CA ILE A 18 -8.34 9.04 -12.85
C ILE A 18 -8.45 9.56 -11.41
N ARG A 19 -9.48 10.33 -11.09
CA ARG A 19 -9.74 10.85 -9.73
C ARG A 19 -10.37 9.81 -8.80
N HIS A 20 -10.80 8.67 -9.33
CA HIS A 20 -11.43 7.63 -8.51
C HIS A 20 -10.36 6.85 -7.73
N PRO A 21 -10.47 6.71 -6.40
CA PRO A 21 -9.45 6.05 -5.58
C PRO A 21 -9.23 4.58 -5.97
N ALA A 22 -10.27 3.91 -6.47
CA ALA A 22 -10.17 2.54 -6.98
C ALA A 22 -9.25 2.43 -8.21
N PHE A 23 -9.21 3.44 -9.08
CA PHE A 23 -8.34 3.45 -10.26
C PHE A 23 -6.87 3.53 -9.88
N LEU A 24 -6.54 4.40 -8.92
CA LEU A 24 -5.20 4.50 -8.34
C LEU A 24 -4.80 3.16 -7.69
N GLY A 25 -5.70 2.58 -6.89
CA GLY A 25 -5.49 1.28 -6.25
C GLY A 25 -5.23 0.15 -7.25
N ALA A 26 -6.02 0.07 -8.33
CA ALA A 26 -5.82 -0.91 -9.40
C ALA A 26 -4.48 -0.73 -10.11
N THR A 27 -4.10 0.52 -10.40
CA THR A 27 -2.83 0.84 -11.06
C THR A 27 -1.64 0.44 -10.18
N ILE A 28 -1.67 0.77 -8.89
CA ILE A 28 -0.63 0.35 -7.93
C ILE A 28 -0.58 -1.17 -7.81
N GLY A 29 -1.72 -1.84 -7.75
CA GLY A 29 -1.80 -3.30 -7.69
C GLY A 29 -1.18 -3.98 -8.91
N ILE A 30 -1.49 -3.49 -10.12
CA ILE A 30 -0.92 -3.99 -11.38
C ILE A 30 0.59 -3.75 -11.42
N LEU A 31 1.05 -2.55 -11.07
CA LEU A 31 2.47 -2.22 -11.03
C LEU A 31 3.24 -3.06 -10.01
N ALA A 32 2.65 -3.30 -8.83
CA ALA A 32 3.23 -4.14 -7.80
C ALA A 32 3.35 -5.59 -8.27
N ALA A 33 2.28 -6.15 -8.85
CA ALA A 33 2.29 -7.50 -9.41
C ALA A 33 3.31 -7.64 -10.55
N PHE A 34 3.43 -6.64 -11.43
CA PHE A 34 4.41 -6.64 -12.51
C PHE A 34 5.85 -6.54 -11.98
N SER A 35 6.09 -5.69 -10.99
CA SER A 35 7.39 -5.59 -10.33
C SER A 35 7.79 -6.91 -9.66
N GLN A 36 6.82 -7.58 -9.02
CA GLN A 36 7.02 -8.91 -8.43
C GLN A 36 7.27 -9.97 -9.50
N ALA A 37 6.57 -9.92 -10.63
CA ALA A 37 6.79 -10.82 -11.76
C ALA A 37 8.22 -10.71 -12.31
N LEU A 38 8.78 -9.50 -12.40
CA LEU A 38 10.17 -9.27 -12.80
C LEU A 38 11.18 -9.72 -11.73
N LEU A 39 10.77 -9.70 -10.45
CA LEU A 39 11.58 -10.10 -9.31
C LEU A 39 11.39 -11.58 -8.91
N ILE A 40 10.66 -12.38 -9.70
CA ILE A 40 10.42 -13.82 -9.47
C ILE A 40 11.72 -14.62 -9.26
N SER A 41 12.85 -14.14 -9.80
CA SER A 41 14.17 -14.74 -9.55
C SER A 41 14.64 -14.69 -8.08
N ALA A 42 13.91 -14.03 -7.17
CA ALA A 42 14.21 -13.93 -5.75
C ALA A 42 13.47 -14.96 -4.85
N GLY A 43 12.71 -15.90 -5.41
CA GLY A 43 12.20 -17.09 -4.68
C GLY A 43 11.10 -16.86 -3.62
N GLY A 44 10.23 -15.86 -3.81
CA GLY A 44 9.08 -15.59 -2.92
C GLY A 44 7.74 -16.15 -3.45
N PRO A 45 6.74 -16.39 -2.58
CA PRO A 45 5.42 -16.91 -2.97
C PRO A 45 4.71 -16.02 -4.00
N GLU A 46 3.93 -16.67 -4.87
CA GLU A 46 3.23 -16.05 -5.99
C GLU A 46 2.18 -15.02 -5.54
N ALA A 47 2.40 -13.74 -5.90
CA ALA A 47 1.52 -12.58 -5.71
C ALA A 47 1.27 -12.11 -4.25
N TYR A 48 2.22 -11.35 -3.69
CA TYR A 48 2.01 -10.64 -2.43
C TYR A 48 1.50 -9.22 -2.66
N GLY A 49 0.22 -8.97 -2.37
CA GLY A 49 -0.40 -7.66 -2.57
C GLY A 49 0.34 -6.50 -1.87
N PHE A 50 0.30 -5.31 -2.48
CA PHE A 50 0.80 -4.09 -1.86
C PHE A 50 -0.24 -3.52 -0.89
N CYS A 51 0.06 -3.58 0.41
CA CYS A 51 -0.73 -2.95 1.46
C CYS A 51 0.19 -2.05 2.29
N VAL A 52 -0.06 -0.74 2.26
CA VAL A 52 0.79 0.23 2.98
C VAL A 52 0.86 -0.11 4.48
N ALA A 53 -0.22 -0.58 5.10
CA ALA A 53 -0.21 -0.96 6.51
C ALA A 53 0.70 -2.18 6.77
N CYS A 54 0.51 -3.29 6.03
CA CYS A 54 1.31 -4.50 6.22
C CYS A 54 2.79 -4.27 5.89
N HIS A 55 3.09 -3.55 4.80
CA HIS A 55 4.46 -3.27 4.39
C HIS A 55 5.15 -2.27 5.32
N THR A 56 4.43 -1.30 5.90
CA THR A 56 5.00 -0.39 6.91
C THR A 56 5.33 -1.14 8.20
N ARG A 57 4.47 -2.06 8.65
CA ARG A 57 4.76 -2.95 9.79
C ARG A 57 6.05 -3.71 9.58
N ASP A 58 6.18 -4.33 8.41
CA ASP A 58 7.30 -5.17 8.06
C ASP A 58 8.60 -4.36 7.93
N LEU A 59 8.53 -3.14 7.39
CA LEU A 59 9.62 -2.16 7.38
C LEU A 59 10.06 -1.81 8.81
N VAL A 60 9.13 -1.42 9.69
CA VAL A 60 9.45 -1.02 11.08
C VAL A 60 10.03 -2.19 11.87
N ASN A 61 9.43 -3.38 11.76
CA ASN A 61 9.92 -4.60 12.42
C ASN A 61 11.30 -5.01 11.88
N GLY A 62 11.51 -4.94 10.56
CA GLY A 62 12.80 -5.24 9.95
C GLY A 62 13.91 -4.28 10.38
N MET A 63 13.65 -2.97 10.39
CA MET A 63 14.62 -1.99 10.91
C MET A 63 14.90 -2.21 12.39
N THR A 64 13.87 -2.50 13.20
CA THR A 64 14.04 -2.76 14.63
C THR A 64 14.88 -4.02 14.88
N ASN A 65 14.70 -5.06 14.06
CA ASN A 65 15.51 -6.28 14.15
C ASN A 65 16.99 -6.01 13.81
N ILE A 66 17.26 -5.19 12.78
CA ILE A 66 18.63 -4.82 12.39
C ILE A 66 19.29 -3.95 13.45
N VAL A 67 18.58 -2.94 13.97
CA VAL A 67 19.15 -1.94 14.89
C VAL A 67 19.24 -2.47 16.33
N ALA A 68 18.22 -3.17 16.80
CA ALA A 68 18.12 -3.63 18.19
C ALA A 68 18.51 -5.11 18.38
N GLY A 69 18.91 -5.82 17.31
CA GLY A 69 19.27 -7.25 17.36
C GLY A 69 18.12 -8.15 17.79
N THR A 70 16.88 -7.70 17.60
CA THR A 70 15.66 -8.42 18.00
C THR A 70 15.14 -9.30 16.85
N SER A 71 14.19 -10.19 17.16
CA SER A 71 13.57 -11.10 16.20
C SER A 71 12.05 -10.90 16.13
N LEU A 72 11.59 -9.67 15.90
CA LEU A 72 10.17 -9.39 15.64
C LEU A 72 9.72 -10.13 14.39
N ALA A 73 8.45 -10.51 14.33
CA ALA A 73 7.88 -11.25 13.22
C ALA A 73 7.88 -10.41 11.92
N LEU A 74 8.40 -11.00 10.84
CA LEU A 74 8.32 -10.50 9.46
C LEU A 74 7.60 -11.53 8.59
N ALA A 75 6.90 -11.08 7.54
CA ALA A 75 6.40 -12.00 6.52
C ALA A 75 7.55 -12.74 5.82
N ALA A 76 7.29 -13.93 5.27
CA ALA A 76 8.33 -14.77 4.64
C ALA A 76 9.09 -14.03 3.51
N ILE A 77 8.42 -13.17 2.73
CA ILE A 77 9.02 -12.33 1.69
C ILE A 77 9.88 -11.20 2.28
N SER A 78 9.52 -10.73 3.47
CA SER A 78 10.13 -9.59 4.14
C SER A 78 11.47 -9.91 4.81
N LYS A 79 11.84 -11.20 4.88
CA LYS A 79 13.18 -11.66 5.30
C LYS A 79 14.30 -11.11 4.40
N ASN A 80 14.02 -10.91 3.11
CA ASN A 80 14.86 -10.05 2.28
C ASN A 80 14.47 -8.61 2.57
N SER A 81 15.08 -8.01 3.61
CA SER A 81 14.80 -6.63 4.07
C SER A 81 14.87 -5.57 2.95
N LEU A 82 15.39 -5.90 1.77
CA LEU A 82 15.39 -5.01 0.60
C LEU A 82 13.99 -4.75 0.01
N LEU A 83 13.08 -5.73 -0.02
CA LEU A 83 11.85 -5.61 -0.82
C LEU A 83 10.74 -4.77 -0.17
N PRO A 84 10.36 -4.99 1.12
CA PRO A 84 9.31 -4.19 1.77
C PRO A 84 9.78 -2.77 2.10
N VAL A 85 11.07 -2.59 2.39
CA VAL A 85 11.65 -1.27 2.65
C VAL A 85 11.53 -0.40 1.40
N MET A 86 11.81 -0.96 0.22
CA MET A 86 11.75 -0.23 -1.04
C MET A 86 10.33 0.13 -1.49
N SER A 87 9.32 -0.69 -1.18
CA SER A 87 7.94 -0.38 -1.58
C SER A 87 7.36 0.82 -0.81
N VAL A 88 7.52 0.85 0.52
CA VAL A 88 7.04 1.97 1.35
C VAL A 88 7.90 3.22 1.11
N ALA A 89 9.22 3.08 1.05
CA ALA A 89 10.10 4.19 0.73
C ALA A 89 9.80 4.79 -0.65
N GLY A 90 9.58 3.93 -1.66
CA GLY A 90 9.20 4.35 -3.01
C GLY A 90 7.90 5.14 -3.04
N VAL A 91 6.87 4.71 -2.30
CA VAL A 91 5.60 5.47 -2.22
C VAL A 91 5.78 6.81 -1.53
N LEU A 92 6.54 6.87 -0.43
CA LEU A 92 6.80 8.13 0.27
C LEU A 92 7.61 9.11 -0.60
N ILE A 93 8.68 8.63 -1.23
CA ILE A 93 9.53 9.44 -2.12
C ILE A 93 8.74 9.90 -3.33
N GLY A 94 8.01 9.00 -3.99
CA GLY A 94 7.18 9.33 -5.15
C GLY A 94 6.08 10.34 -4.83
N GLY A 95 5.41 10.17 -3.69
CA GLY A 95 4.42 11.13 -3.19
C GLY A 95 5.03 12.50 -2.90
N TYR A 96 6.21 12.53 -2.27
CA TYR A 96 6.92 13.77 -1.98
C TYR A 96 7.37 14.51 -3.25
N ILE A 97 7.99 13.80 -4.21
CA ILE A 97 8.42 14.36 -5.49
C ILE A 97 7.20 14.90 -6.24
N SER A 98 6.11 14.12 -6.33
CA SER A 98 4.88 14.53 -7.01
C SER A 98 4.27 15.79 -6.40
N ALA A 99 4.16 15.85 -5.07
CA ALA A 99 3.64 17.01 -4.35
C ALA A 99 4.54 18.25 -4.52
N THR A 100 5.85 18.05 -4.63
CA THR A 100 6.82 19.13 -4.84
C THR A 100 6.74 19.67 -6.27
N LEU A 101 6.70 18.79 -7.28
CA LEU A 101 6.60 19.17 -8.70
C LEU A 101 5.32 19.96 -9.00
N HIS A 102 4.20 19.58 -8.38
CA HIS A 102 2.91 20.29 -8.53
C HIS A 102 2.75 21.47 -7.56
N ARG A 103 3.74 21.76 -6.71
CA ARG A 103 3.71 22.81 -5.68
C ARG A 103 2.55 22.67 -4.68
N GLU A 104 2.09 21.45 -4.46
CA GLU A 104 1.03 21.10 -3.51
C GLU A 104 1.58 20.70 -2.13
N HIS A 105 2.91 20.58 -2.00
CA HIS A 105 3.54 20.28 -0.71
C HIS A 105 3.32 21.42 0.29
N ARG A 106 2.56 21.14 1.35
CA ARG A 106 2.29 22.06 2.47
C ARG A 106 2.56 21.35 3.80
N ILE A 107 3.36 21.98 4.65
CA ILE A 107 3.61 21.48 6.01
C ILE A 107 2.54 22.06 6.94
N LYS A 108 1.68 21.21 7.47
CA LYS A 108 0.67 21.60 8.45
C LYS A 108 1.31 21.64 9.85
N LYS A 109 1.27 22.82 10.49
CA LYS A 109 1.61 22.97 11.91
C LYS A 109 0.34 22.76 12.72
N GLY A 110 0.41 21.91 13.73
CA GLY A 110 -0.70 21.63 14.64
C GLY A 110 -0.33 21.90 16.09
N THR A 111 -1.34 21.95 16.93
CA THR A 111 -1.21 21.95 18.39
C THR A 111 -0.86 20.55 18.89
N ARG A 112 -0.31 20.43 20.11
CA ARG A 112 0.05 19.13 20.70
C ARG A 112 -1.14 18.17 20.78
N ILE A 113 -2.34 18.69 21.03
CA ILE A 113 -3.58 17.92 21.09
C ILE A 113 -3.96 17.36 19.71
N GLU A 114 -3.81 18.16 18.65
CA GLU A 114 -4.03 17.67 17.28
C GLU A 114 -3.04 16.57 16.90
N TYR A 115 -1.76 16.71 17.25
CA TYR A 115 -0.78 15.65 17.02
C TYR A 115 -1.13 14.36 17.77
N LEU A 116 -1.59 14.46 19.02
CA LEU A 116 -2.04 13.32 19.81
C LEU A 116 -3.24 12.63 19.16
N TRP A 117 -4.23 13.40 18.68
CA TRP A 117 -5.39 12.86 17.98
C TRP A 117 -5.02 12.20 16.65
N TYR A 118 -4.16 12.82 15.85
CA TYR A 118 -3.67 12.20 14.61
C TYR A 118 -2.95 10.89 14.88
N PHE A 119 -2.09 10.85 15.90
CA PHE A 119 -1.40 9.63 16.31
C PHE A 119 -2.38 8.54 16.75
N LEU A 120 -3.32 8.86 17.63
CA LEU A 120 -4.27 7.87 18.16
C LEU A 120 -5.22 7.37 17.06
N ALA A 121 -5.73 8.25 16.21
CA ALA A 121 -6.56 7.87 15.07
C ALA A 121 -5.80 6.94 14.10
N ALA A 122 -4.55 7.27 13.77
CA ALA A 122 -3.71 6.43 12.92
C ALA A 122 -3.44 5.05 13.57
N ALA A 123 -3.15 5.02 14.88
CA ALA A 123 -2.92 3.79 15.62
C ALA A 123 -4.16 2.88 15.63
N ILE A 124 -5.33 3.44 15.92
CA ILE A 124 -6.60 2.70 15.91
C ILE A 124 -6.89 2.16 14.49
N LEU A 125 -6.78 2.99 13.46
CA LEU A 125 -6.97 2.57 12.07
C LEU A 125 -6.01 1.44 11.68
N PHE A 126 -4.75 1.53 12.09
CA PHE A 126 -3.75 0.52 11.83
C PHE A 126 -4.10 -0.82 12.50
N ILE A 127 -4.50 -0.79 13.79
CA ILE A 127 -4.93 -1.98 14.53
C ILE A 127 -6.14 -2.63 13.84
N VAL A 128 -7.15 -1.84 13.50
CA VAL A 128 -8.37 -2.33 12.83
C VAL A 128 -8.04 -2.92 11.46
N ALA A 129 -7.17 -2.27 10.66
CA ALA A 129 -6.76 -2.78 9.36
C ALA A 129 -6.03 -4.13 9.46
N MET A 130 -5.13 -4.28 10.45
CA MET A 130 -4.45 -5.55 10.71
C MET A 130 -5.43 -6.63 11.18
N ALA A 131 -6.32 -6.30 12.12
CA ALA A 131 -7.32 -7.23 12.61
C ALA A 131 -8.25 -7.71 11.48
N ALA A 132 -8.74 -6.79 10.64
CA ALA A 132 -9.56 -7.12 9.49
C ALA A 132 -8.83 -8.05 8.50
N GLY A 133 -7.55 -7.78 8.22
CA GLY A 133 -6.73 -8.64 7.35
C GLY A 133 -6.57 -10.06 7.89
N VAL A 134 -6.32 -10.21 9.19
CA VAL A 134 -6.16 -11.51 9.85
C VAL A 134 -7.48 -12.27 9.91
N ILE A 135 -8.57 -11.62 10.36
CA ILE A 135 -9.88 -12.26 10.51
C ILE A 135 -10.43 -12.70 9.15
N LEU A 136 -10.36 -11.82 8.14
CA LEU A 136 -10.82 -12.16 6.79
C LEU A 136 -9.97 -13.26 6.16
N GLY A 137 -8.64 -13.19 6.31
CA GLY A 137 -7.74 -14.23 5.81
C GLY A 137 -8.00 -15.59 6.45
N ALA A 138 -8.16 -15.63 7.77
CA ALA A 138 -8.49 -16.85 8.51
C ALA A 138 -9.85 -17.41 8.09
N TYR A 139 -10.88 -16.57 7.98
CA TYR A 139 -12.21 -16.98 7.53
C TYR A 139 -12.20 -17.59 6.13
N LEU A 140 -11.46 -16.98 5.19
CA LEU A 140 -11.35 -17.49 3.83
C LEU A 140 -10.60 -18.83 3.76
N MET A 141 -9.56 -19.00 4.57
CA MET A 141 -8.81 -20.27 4.66
C MET A 141 -9.67 -21.38 5.26
N LEU A 142 -10.40 -21.10 6.34
CA LEU A 142 -11.35 -22.07 6.93
C LEU A 142 -12.43 -22.47 5.93
N LYS A 143 -13.02 -21.50 5.24
CA LYS A 143 -14.04 -21.76 4.21
C LYS A 143 -13.48 -22.54 3.02
N LYS A 144 -12.20 -22.36 2.68
CA LYS A 144 -11.54 -23.14 1.62
C LYS A 144 -11.32 -24.59 2.07
N ALA A 145 -10.86 -24.79 3.31
CA ALA A 145 -10.68 -26.13 3.88
C ALA A 145 -12.02 -26.91 3.89
N GLU A 146 -13.11 -26.30 4.34
CA GLU A 146 -14.46 -26.92 4.29
C GLU A 146 -14.92 -27.30 2.88
N ARG A 147 -14.39 -26.67 1.83
CA ARG A 147 -14.70 -26.97 0.42
C ARG A 147 -13.78 -28.03 -0.19
N GLU A 148 -12.59 -28.20 0.37
CA GLU A 148 -11.63 -29.23 -0.05
C GLU A 148 -11.96 -30.58 0.61
N ASP A 149 -12.63 -30.55 1.77
CA ASP A 149 -13.09 -31.73 2.52
C ASP A 149 -14.50 -32.23 2.11
N ALA A 150 -15.19 -31.54 1.19
CA ALA A 150 -16.56 -31.84 0.73
C ALA A 150 -16.60 -32.32 -0.73
#